data_AF-A0A0E0E1P5-F1
#
_entry.id   AF-A0A0E0E1P5-F1
#
_cell.length_a   1.000
_cell.length_b   1.000
_cell.length_c   1.000
_cell.angle_alpha   90.00
_cell.angle_beta   90.00
_cell.angle_gamma   90.00
#
_symmetry.space_group_name_H-M   'P 1'
#
loop_
_entity.id
_entity.type
_entity.pdbx_description
1 polymer ?
#
loop_
_entity_poly.entity_id
_entity_poly.type
_entity_poly.pdbx_seq_one_letter_code
_entity_poly.pdbx_strand_id
1 'polypeptide(L)'
;MKQNRVDLPRTFPGHPALDEDGRNALRRLLTAYARHNPSVGYCQAMNFFAGLALTGIMDGYFDGYFSEEMIECQVDQLVLEELVREKFPKLVNHLDYLGVQVACVTGPWSLLPWESAI
;
A
#
# COMPACT_ATOMS: atom_id res chain seq x y z
N MET A 1 0.94 15.45 -15.14
CA MET A 1 0.37 16.50 -14.24
C MET A 1 -1.16 16.56 -14.23
N LYS A 2 -1.88 16.31 -15.34
CA LYS A 2 -3.37 16.28 -15.34
C LYS A 2 -3.94 15.25 -14.37
N GLN A 3 -3.34 14.06 -14.28
CA GLN A 3 -3.80 12.97 -13.43
C GLN A 3 -3.77 13.29 -11.92
N ASN A 4 -2.74 14.00 -11.45
CA ASN A 4 -2.63 14.43 -10.04
C ASN A 4 -3.87 15.24 -9.58
N ARG A 5 -4.41 16.13 -10.43
CA ARG A 5 -5.60 16.93 -10.07
C ARG A 5 -6.87 16.09 -9.92
N VAL A 6 -6.97 14.98 -10.65
CA VAL A 6 -8.11 14.05 -10.60
C VAL A 6 -7.98 13.12 -9.39
N ASP A 7 -6.75 12.78 -9.02
CA ASP A 7 -6.46 11.79 -7.97
C ASP A 7 -6.44 12.39 -6.55
N LEU A 8 -6.10 13.67 -6.43
CA LEU A 8 -6.08 14.37 -5.14
C LEU A 8 -7.43 14.32 -4.39
N PRO A 9 -8.60 14.63 -5.00
CA PRO A 9 -9.90 14.57 -4.32
C PRO A 9 -10.25 13.17 -3.78
N ARG A 10 -9.89 12.12 -4.52
CA ARG A 10 -10.19 10.72 -4.19
C ARG A 10 -9.20 10.07 -3.22
N THR A 11 -8.12 10.76 -2.85
CA THR A 11 -7.16 10.26 -1.86
C THR A 11 -7.72 10.47 -0.45
N PHE A 12 -8.07 9.37 0.24
CA PHE A 12 -8.69 9.34 1.58
C PHE A 12 -9.74 10.44 1.82
N PRO A 13 -10.87 10.41 1.11
CA PRO A 13 -11.88 11.48 1.18
C PRO A 13 -12.43 11.61 2.61
N GLY A 14 -12.45 12.84 3.13
CA GLY A 14 -12.93 13.14 4.49
C GLY A 14 -11.91 12.98 5.60
N HIS A 15 -10.67 12.56 5.32
CA HIS A 15 -9.63 12.49 6.34
C HIS A 15 -9.24 13.90 6.83
N PRO A 16 -9.22 14.18 8.16
CA PRO A 16 -8.95 15.52 8.69
C PRO A 16 -7.60 16.11 8.23
N ALA A 17 -6.56 15.29 8.13
CA ALA A 17 -5.24 15.71 7.65
C ALA A 17 -5.16 15.96 6.12
N LEU A 18 -6.22 15.68 5.36
CA LEU A 18 -6.33 15.98 3.92
C LEU A 18 -7.47 16.97 3.63
N ASP A 19 -7.50 18.03 4.43
CA ASP A 19 -8.20 19.28 4.12
C ASP A 19 -7.53 20.02 2.93
N GLU A 20 -7.87 21.28 2.71
CA GLU A 20 -7.30 22.05 1.60
C GLU A 20 -5.76 22.16 1.69
N ASP A 21 -5.23 22.36 2.90
CA ASP A 21 -3.79 22.49 3.12
C ASP A 21 -3.06 21.15 2.98
N GLY A 22 -3.64 20.08 3.52
CA GLY A 22 -3.14 18.71 3.34
C GLY A 22 -3.12 18.29 1.87
N ARG A 23 -4.17 18.59 1.10
CA ARG A 23 -4.20 18.33 -0.36
C ARG A 23 -3.19 19.18 -1.12
N ASN A 24 -2.96 20.42 -0.69
CA ASN A 24 -1.91 21.25 -1.26
C ASN A 24 -0.51 20.68 -0.95
N ALA A 25 -0.28 20.16 0.26
CA ALA A 25 0.95 19.47 0.63
C ALA A 25 1.17 18.21 -0.23
N LEU A 26 0.14 17.36 -0.34
CA LEU A 26 0.16 16.16 -1.18
C LEU A 26 0.47 16.50 -2.65
N ARG A 27 -0.15 17.56 -3.18
CA ARG A 27 0.13 18.05 -4.54
C ARG A 27 1.58 18.48 -4.71
N ARG A 28 2.15 19.21 -3.74
CA ARG A 28 3.55 19.65 -3.78
C ARG A 28 4.50 18.44 -3.76
N LEU A 29 4.25 17.47 -2.88
CA LEU A 29 5.06 16.26 -2.75
C LEU A 29 5.08 15.46 -4.06
N LEU A 30 3.91 15.15 -4.62
CA LEU A 30 3.80 14.39 -5.88
C LEU A 30 4.41 15.14 -7.07
N THR A 31 4.29 16.46 -7.09
CA THR A 31 4.91 17.29 -8.15
C THR A 31 6.43 17.32 -8.01
N ALA A 32 6.94 17.43 -6.78
CA ALA A 32 8.38 17.38 -6.52
C ALA A 32 8.97 16.04 -6.93
N TYR A 33 8.32 14.93 -6.57
CA TYR A 33 8.73 13.59 -7.00
C TYR A 33 8.77 13.45 -8.53
N ALA A 34 7.70 13.85 -9.22
CA ALA A 34 7.62 13.74 -10.68
C ALA A 34 8.69 14.58 -11.40
N ARG A 35 9.15 15.69 -10.78
CA ARG A 35 10.27 16.49 -11.28
C ARG A 35 11.62 15.87 -10.96
N HIS A 36 11.74 15.25 -9.79
CA HIS A 36 12.96 14.59 -9.34
C HIS A 36 13.28 13.35 -10.18
N ASN A 37 12.25 12.57 -10.57
CA ASN A 37 12.39 11.39 -11.42
C ASN A 37 11.50 11.51 -12.68
N PRO A 38 11.92 12.29 -13.71
CA PRO A 38 11.11 12.55 -14.90
C PRO A 38 10.80 11.31 -15.72
N SER A 39 11.63 10.26 -15.66
CA SER A 39 11.40 9.00 -16.39
C SER A 39 10.21 8.21 -15.84
N VAL A 40 9.91 8.34 -14.55
CA VAL A 40 8.71 7.74 -13.93
C VAL A 40 7.56 8.74 -13.95
N GLY A 41 7.82 10.00 -13.61
CA GLY A 41 6.81 11.04 -13.51
C GLY A 41 5.82 10.79 -12.37
N TYR A 42 4.52 10.83 -12.68
CA TYR A 42 3.45 10.51 -11.74
C TYR A 42 2.65 9.33 -12.28
N CYS A 43 2.64 8.22 -11.55
CA CYS A 43 1.79 7.07 -11.80
C CYS A 43 0.54 7.12 -10.90
N GLN A 44 -0.54 6.53 -11.38
CA GLN A 44 -1.72 6.27 -10.56
C GLN A 44 -1.33 5.43 -9.33
N ALA A 45 -2.09 5.58 -8.24
CA ALA A 45 -1.83 5.01 -6.91
C ALA A 45 -0.75 5.70 -6.06
N MET A 46 0.20 6.43 -6.66
CA MET A 46 1.25 7.15 -5.90
C MET A 46 0.67 8.18 -4.91
N ASN A 47 -0.51 8.72 -5.21
CA ASN A 47 -1.23 9.63 -4.32
C ASN A 47 -1.63 8.98 -2.99
N PHE A 48 -1.94 7.68 -2.97
CA PHE A 48 -2.31 6.98 -1.74
C PHE A 48 -1.10 6.73 -0.85
N PHE A 49 0.05 6.33 -1.41
CA PHE A 49 1.29 6.20 -0.62
C PHE A 49 1.72 7.53 -0.01
N ALA A 50 1.72 8.60 -0.82
CA ALA A 50 2.06 9.94 -0.35
C ALA A 50 1.02 10.48 0.65
N GLY A 51 -0.26 10.14 0.47
CA GLY A 51 -1.32 10.44 1.42
C GLY A 51 -1.11 9.75 2.76
N LEU A 52 -0.81 8.45 2.74
CA LEU A 52 -0.58 7.62 3.93
C LEU A 52 0.56 8.17 4.80
N ALA A 53 1.60 8.69 4.15
CA ALA A 53 2.72 9.35 4.82
C ALA A 53 2.31 10.68 5.46
N LEU A 54 1.52 11.50 4.76
CA LEU A 54 1.09 12.82 5.26
C LEU A 54 0.04 12.74 6.36
N THR A 55 -0.82 11.72 6.34
CA THR A 55 -1.90 11.55 7.31
C THR A 55 -1.44 10.95 8.62
N GLY A 56 -0.19 10.45 8.70
CA GLY A 56 0.31 9.71 9.86
C GLY A 56 -0.40 8.36 10.03
N ILE A 57 -1.08 7.85 9.00
CA ILE A 57 -1.76 6.54 9.09
C ILE A 57 -0.72 5.42 9.22
N MET A 58 0.45 5.57 8.57
CA MET A 58 1.57 4.66 8.78
C MET A 58 1.94 4.56 10.27
N ASP A 59 2.14 5.70 10.93
CA ASP A 59 2.54 5.72 12.33
C ASP A 59 1.40 5.32 13.29
N GLY A 60 0.14 5.59 12.92
CA GLY A 60 -1.02 5.37 13.80
C GLY A 60 -1.63 3.96 13.71
N TYR A 61 -1.66 3.35 12.52
CA TYR A 61 -2.29 2.04 12.27
C TYR A 61 -1.29 0.93 12.00
N PHE A 62 -0.10 1.28 11.50
CA PHE A 62 0.94 0.33 11.09
C PHE A 62 2.21 0.49 11.94
N ASP A 63 2.04 0.81 13.22
CA ASP A 63 3.16 0.87 14.16
C ASP A 63 3.89 -0.48 14.18
N GLY A 64 5.22 -0.45 14.12
CA GLY A 64 6.06 -1.66 14.01
C GLY A 64 5.98 -2.43 12.68
N TYR A 65 5.00 -2.14 11.81
CA TYR A 65 4.78 -2.87 10.55
C TYR A 65 5.93 -2.72 9.56
N PHE A 66 6.52 -1.53 9.50
CA PHE A 66 7.66 -1.19 8.65
C PHE A 66 8.96 -1.06 9.45
N SER A 67 9.04 -1.70 10.63
CA SER A 67 10.27 -1.78 11.42
C SER A 67 11.36 -2.58 10.69
N GLU A 68 12.62 -2.49 11.11
CA GLU A 68 13.73 -3.25 10.51
C GLU A 68 13.48 -4.76 10.55
N GLU A 69 12.87 -5.25 11.63
CA GLU A 69 12.53 -6.66 11.81
C GLU A 69 11.17 -7.03 11.18
N MET A 70 10.32 -6.04 10.88
CA MET A 70 8.99 -6.20 10.28
C MET A 70 8.09 -7.21 11.01
N ILE A 71 8.22 -7.33 12.34
CA ILE A 71 7.55 -8.38 13.13
C ILE A 71 6.03 -8.37 12.93
N GLU A 72 5.38 -7.20 13.02
CA GLU A 72 3.93 -7.08 12.85
C GLU A 72 3.49 -7.52 11.44
N CYS A 73 4.26 -7.17 10.40
CA CYS A 73 3.98 -7.63 9.04
C CYS A 73 4.14 -9.14 8.89
N GLN A 74 5.11 -9.76 9.56
CA GLN A 74 5.29 -11.21 9.55
C GLN A 74 4.13 -11.93 10.25
N VAL A 75 3.63 -11.37 11.36
CA VAL A 75 2.46 -11.92 12.08
C VAL A 75 1.24 -11.92 11.17
N ASP A 76 0.92 -10.79 10.54
CA ASP A 76 -0.23 -10.70 9.62
C ASP A 76 -0.09 -11.66 8.44
N GLN A 77 1.12 -11.83 7.92
CA GLN A 77 1.38 -12.76 6.83
C GLN A 77 1.13 -14.22 7.23
N LEU A 78 1.52 -14.60 8.44
CA LEU A 78 1.26 -15.94 8.97
C LEU A 78 -0.24 -16.19 9.17
N VAL A 79 -0.95 -15.21 9.74
CA VAL A 79 -2.41 -15.28 9.91
C VAL A 79 -3.12 -15.41 8.56
N LEU A 80 -2.70 -14.64 7.56
CA LEU A 80 -3.26 -14.73 6.21
C LEU A 80 -2.97 -16.09 5.56
N GLU A 81 -1.76 -16.63 5.74
CA GLU A 81 -1.44 -17.98 5.27
C GLU A 81 -2.36 -19.03 5.91
N GLU A 82 -2.56 -19.00 7.23
CA GLU A 82 -3.48 -19.91 7.91
C GLU A 82 -4.91 -19.81 7.37
N LEU A 83 -5.41 -18.58 7.17
CA LEU A 83 -6.73 -18.35 6.60
C LEU A 83 -6.85 -18.89 5.17
N VAL A 84 -5.81 -18.72 4.33
CA VAL A 84 -5.81 -19.26 2.96
C VAL A 84 -5.80 -20.78 2.98
N ARG A 85 -5.04 -21.41 3.89
CA ARG A 85 -5.04 -22.87 4.10
C ARG A 85 -6.40 -23.39 4.54
N GLU A 86 -7.06 -22.69 5.46
CA GLU A 86 -8.38 -23.09 5.97
C GLU A 86 -9.48 -22.89 4.92
N LYS A 87 -9.53 -21.72 4.27
CA LYS A 87 -10.64 -21.34 3.38
C LYS A 87 -10.46 -21.83 1.94
N PHE A 88 -9.22 -21.99 1.47
CA PHE A 88 -8.91 -22.36 0.09
C PHE A 88 -7.93 -23.55 0.01
N PRO A 89 -8.23 -24.70 0.64
CA PRO A 89 -7.30 -25.84 0.70
C PRO A 89 -6.96 -26.41 -0.69
N LYS A 90 -7.88 -26.30 -1.67
CA LYS A 90 -7.61 -26.71 -3.06
C LYS A 90 -6.52 -25.87 -3.72
N LEU A 91 -6.53 -24.55 -3.47
CA LEU A 91 -5.52 -23.63 -4.00
C LEU A 91 -4.16 -23.92 -3.36
N VAL A 92 -4.14 -24.05 -2.03
CA VAL A 92 -2.93 -24.36 -1.29
C VAL A 92 -2.30 -25.67 -1.75
N ASN A 93 -3.09 -26.75 -1.85
CA ASN A 93 -2.56 -28.03 -2.31
C ASN A 93 -1.97 -27.93 -3.74
N HIS A 94 -2.54 -27.08 -4.59
CA HIS A 94 -2.01 -26.85 -5.92
C HIS A 94 -0.70 -26.05 -5.89
N LEU A 95 -0.62 -25.00 -5.06
CA LEU A 95 0.61 -24.24 -4.86
C LEU A 95 1.73 -25.13 -4.27
N ASP A 96 1.41 -25.94 -3.27
CA ASP A 96 2.32 -26.90 -2.65
C ASP A 96 2.81 -27.94 -3.67
N TYR A 97 1.92 -28.44 -4.55
CA TYR A 97 2.29 -29.34 -5.66
C TYR A 97 3.29 -28.68 -6.64
N LEU A 98 3.13 -27.38 -6.88
CA LEU A 98 4.04 -26.59 -7.72
C LEU A 98 5.31 -26.14 -6.97
N GLY A 99 5.44 -26.44 -5.67
CA GLY A 99 6.56 -25.98 -4.84
C GLY A 99 6.52 -24.47 -4.53
N VAL A 100 5.36 -23.84 -4.64
CA VAL A 100 5.16 -22.41 -4.38
C VAL A 100 4.57 -22.23 -2.99
N GLN A 101 5.24 -21.45 -2.14
CA GLN A 101 4.71 -21.11 -0.82
C GLN A 101 3.59 -20.07 -0.95
N VAL A 102 2.51 -20.25 -0.17
CA VAL A 102 1.40 -19.28 -0.09
C VAL A 102 1.93 -17.88 0.21
N ALA A 103 2.90 -17.79 1.12
CA ALA A 103 3.52 -16.55 1.51
C ALA A 103 4.16 -15.76 0.33
N CYS A 104 4.67 -16.45 -0.69
CA CYS A 104 5.23 -15.79 -1.87
C CYS A 104 4.17 -15.05 -2.69
N VAL A 105 2.91 -15.49 -2.62
CA VAL A 105 1.78 -14.89 -3.35
C VAL A 105 1.15 -13.76 -2.52
N THR A 106 1.00 -13.97 -1.21
CA THR A 106 0.27 -13.05 -0.33
C THR A 106 1.16 -11.94 0.24
N GLY A 107 2.47 -12.13 0.33
CA GLY A 107 3.38 -11.16 0.94
C GLY A 107 3.32 -9.75 0.33
N PRO A 108 3.27 -9.60 -1.00
CA PRO A 108 3.08 -8.29 -1.64
C PRO A 108 1.76 -7.60 -1.26
N TRP A 109 0.71 -8.36 -0.90
CA TRP A 109 -0.58 -7.79 -0.50
C TRP A 109 -0.56 -7.17 0.89
N SER A 110 0.30 -7.68 1.77
CA SER A 110 0.53 -7.13 3.11
C SER A 110 1.30 -5.81 3.06
N LEU A 111 2.20 -5.66 2.07
CA LEU A 111 3.12 -4.51 1.98
C LEU A 111 2.62 -3.36 1.10
N LEU A 112 1.69 -3.64 0.19
CA LEU A 112 1.17 -2.65 -0.74
C LEU A 112 -0.29 -2.37 -0.42
N PRO A 113 -0.75 -1.10 -0.51
CA PRO A 113 -2.18 -0.81 -0.57
C PRO A 113 -2.78 -1.69 -1.65
N TRP A 114 -3.79 -2.48 -1.31
CA TRP A 114 -4.47 -3.45 -2.18
C TRP A 114 -4.97 -2.83 -3.51
N GLU A 115 -5.13 -1.51 -3.57
CA GLU A 115 -5.39 -0.76 -4.81
C GLU A 115 -4.24 -0.81 -5.83
N SER A 116 -3.04 -1.23 -5.44
CA SER A 116 -1.88 -1.41 -6.32
C SER A 116 -1.88 -2.75 -7.06
N ALA A 117 -2.71 -3.70 -6.62
CA ALA A 117 -2.76 -5.06 -7.11
C ALA A 117 -3.84 -5.29 -8.20
N ILE A 118 -4.53 -4.23 -8.64
CA ILE A 118 -5.58 -4.25 -9.68
C ILE A 118 -5.19 -3.30 -10.82
#